data_AF-A0A178DGN1-F1
#
_entry.id   AF-A0A178DGN1-F1
#
_cell.length_a   1.000
_cell.length_b   1.000
_cell.length_c   1.000
_cell.angle_alpha   90.00
_cell.angle_beta   90.00
_cell.angle_gamma   90.00
#
_symmetry.space_group_name_H-M   'P 1'
#
loop_
_entity.id
_entity.type
_entity.pdbx_description
1 polymer ?
#
loop_
_entity_poly.entity_id
_entity_poly.type
_entity_poly.pdbx_seq_one_letter_code
_entity_poly.pdbx_strand_id
1 'polypeptide(L)'
;LRELLMPYTYYEARRRILDYLSAYDAAKLDECLHFLSKKERNEYLNPIRDIIWNVAEMNELLSKGMQMVIFGRDVPALKRRVRNTYLYLQERTKRRRLKIFLVGTFPLIVKTPEIRKRMLNFSISGNPCAWRTFTDDCQLRKTAMGMVQNSIGLKKFIMAFGVPADPFGPRSKGAWIGVPDIPDVTIDLKVYIPSFEDRYWGEVNISP
;
A
#
# COMPACT_ATOMS: atom_id res chain seq x y z
N LEU A 1 23.88 18.31 2.87
CA LEU A 1 22.42 18.02 2.91
C LEU A 1 21.58 19.30 2.90
N ARG A 2 21.76 20.21 3.87
CA ARG A 2 20.95 21.45 3.97
C ARG A 2 20.92 22.27 2.67
N GLU A 3 22.08 22.47 2.02
CA GLU A 3 22.17 23.20 0.74
C GLU A 3 21.47 22.49 -0.44
N LEU A 4 21.49 21.15 -0.47
CA LEU A 4 20.80 20.34 -1.47
C LEU A 4 19.28 20.36 -1.28
N LEU A 5 18.80 20.65 -0.08
CA LEU A 5 17.39 20.74 0.26
C LEU A 5 16.83 22.16 0.14
N MET A 6 17.65 23.15 -0.25
CA MET A 6 17.17 24.51 -0.48
C MET A 6 16.39 24.61 -1.80
N PRO A 7 15.26 25.36 -1.84
CA PRO A 7 14.33 25.32 -2.97
C PRO A 7 14.90 25.75 -4.32
N TYR A 8 15.96 26.56 -4.31
CA TYR A 8 16.41 27.31 -5.48
C TYR A 8 17.75 26.83 -6.07
N THR A 9 18.48 25.96 -5.36
CA THR A 9 19.87 25.62 -5.73
C THR A 9 19.95 24.38 -6.62
N TYR A 10 19.15 23.34 -6.33
CA TYR A 10 19.19 22.06 -7.06
C TYR A 10 17.80 21.42 -7.13
N TYR A 11 16.87 22.04 -7.89
CA TYR A 11 15.47 21.62 -7.93
C TYR A 11 15.27 20.12 -8.20
N GLU A 12 15.90 19.59 -9.25
CA GLU A 12 15.79 18.16 -9.62
C GLU A 12 16.39 17.21 -8.58
N ALA A 13 17.55 17.56 -8.02
CA ALA A 13 18.19 16.73 -6.99
C ALA A 13 17.36 16.72 -5.69
N ARG A 14 16.86 17.89 -5.28
CA ARG A 14 15.97 18.05 -4.13
C ARG A 14 14.70 17.22 -4.29
N ARG A 15 14.05 17.33 -5.45
CA ARG A 15 12.84 16.56 -5.77
C ARG A 15 13.10 15.06 -5.68
N ARG A 16 14.17 14.57 -6.32
CA ARG A 16 14.53 13.15 -6.25
C ARG A 16 14.78 12.69 -4.82
N ILE A 17 15.51 13.45 -4.01
CA ILE A 17 15.73 13.11 -2.59
C ILE A 17 14.39 12.98 -1.86
N LEU A 18 13.48 13.94 -2.04
CA LEU A 18 12.16 13.90 -1.41
C LEU A 18 11.29 12.74 -1.89
N ASP A 19 11.44 12.33 -3.15
CA ASP A 19 10.75 11.16 -3.70
C ASP A 19 11.19 9.84 -3.06
N TYR A 20 12.45 9.75 -2.60
CA TYR A 20 12.97 8.58 -1.88
C TYR A 20 12.72 8.61 -0.37
N LEU A 21 12.27 9.74 0.19
CA LEU A 21 11.96 9.84 1.61
C LEU A 21 10.52 9.39 1.89
N SER A 22 10.37 8.67 3.00
CA SER A 22 9.06 8.47 3.61
C SER A 22 8.47 9.83 4.02
N ALA A 23 7.14 9.92 4.13
CA ALA A 23 6.51 11.14 4.60
C ALA A 23 6.95 11.48 6.01
N TYR A 24 7.19 10.48 6.87
CA TYR A 24 7.68 10.71 8.22
C TYR A 24 9.13 11.19 8.27
N ASP A 25 10.01 10.67 7.42
CA ASP A 25 11.38 11.20 7.30
C ASP A 25 11.38 12.63 6.76
N ALA A 26 10.57 12.91 5.74
CA ALA A 26 10.38 14.27 5.24
C ALA A 26 9.83 15.20 6.34
N ALA A 27 8.89 14.74 7.17
CA ALA A 27 8.32 15.51 8.26
C ALA A 27 9.34 15.84 9.35
N LYS A 28 10.21 14.89 9.71
CA LYS A 28 11.32 15.13 10.67
C LYS A 28 12.28 16.17 10.13
N LEU A 29 12.64 16.09 8.85
CA LEU A 29 13.53 17.08 8.22
C LEU A 29 12.88 18.46 8.14
N ASP A 30 11.58 18.54 7.79
CA ASP A 30 10.87 19.81 7.69
C ASP A 30 10.64 20.46 9.07
N GLU A 31 10.49 19.67 10.13
CA GLU A 31 10.45 20.18 11.51
C GLU A 31 11.77 20.87 11.88
N CYS A 32 12.92 20.37 11.42
CA CYS A 32 14.22 20.94 11.73
C CYS A 32 14.63 22.09 10.79
N LEU A 33 14.25 22.04 9.52
CA LEU A 33 14.79 22.91 8.47
C LEU A 33 13.75 23.85 7.86
N HIS A 34 12.45 23.61 8.08
CA HIS A 34 11.33 24.38 7.52
C HIS A 34 11.50 24.68 6.02
N PHE A 35 11.87 23.66 5.27
CA PHE A 35 12.34 23.80 3.90
C PHE A 35 11.26 23.46 2.87
N LEU A 36 10.14 22.86 3.27
CA LEU A 36 9.01 22.55 2.39
C LEU A 36 8.06 23.74 2.29
N SER A 37 7.72 24.10 1.05
CA SER A 37 6.62 25.03 0.77
C SER A 37 5.25 24.42 1.10
N LYS A 38 4.19 25.24 1.16
CA LYS A 38 2.82 24.77 1.41
C LYS A 38 2.36 23.70 0.39
N LYS A 39 2.73 23.86 -0.88
CA LYS A 39 2.41 22.87 -1.94
C LYS A 39 3.15 21.56 -1.69
N GLU A 40 4.45 21.65 -1.41
CA GLU A 40 5.30 20.48 -1.14
C GLU A 40 4.86 19.74 0.13
N ARG A 41 4.40 20.45 1.17
CA ARG A 41 3.84 19.80 2.35
C ARG A 41 2.66 18.90 2.01
N ASN A 42 1.77 19.32 1.12
CA ASN A 42 0.63 18.49 0.70
C ASN A 42 1.09 17.24 -0.08
N GLU A 43 2.20 17.33 -0.80
CA GLU A 43 2.73 16.26 -1.65
C GLU A 43 3.61 15.27 -0.88
N TYR A 44 4.52 15.76 -0.05
CA TYR A 44 5.54 14.96 0.64
C TYR A 44 5.12 14.57 2.06
N LEU A 45 4.21 15.31 2.71
CA LEU A 45 3.71 14.97 4.05
C LEU A 45 2.38 14.19 4.00
N ASN A 46 2.24 13.32 2.99
CA ASN A 46 1.13 12.39 2.87
C ASN A 46 1.48 11.04 3.51
N PRO A 47 0.86 10.65 4.65
CA PRO A 47 1.20 9.40 5.36
C PRO A 47 1.07 8.13 4.52
N ILE A 48 0.37 8.16 3.38
CA ILE A 48 0.30 7.00 2.48
C ILE A 48 1.67 6.68 1.84
N ARG A 49 2.52 7.68 1.65
CA ARG A 49 3.90 7.49 1.14
C ARG A 49 4.78 6.70 2.08
N ASP A 50 4.36 6.52 3.33
CA ASP A 50 5.06 5.66 4.29
C ASP A 50 4.78 4.17 4.05
N ILE A 51 3.68 3.87 3.36
CA ILE A 51 3.18 2.50 3.12
C ILE A 51 3.39 2.11 1.66
N ILE A 52 3.09 3.01 0.71
CA ILE A 52 3.01 2.71 -0.72
C ILE A 52 4.13 3.43 -1.48
N TRP A 53 4.93 2.67 -2.23
CA TRP A 53 6.02 3.24 -3.05
C TRP A 53 5.50 4.08 -4.22
N ASN A 54 4.54 3.53 -4.99
CA ASN A 54 4.01 4.19 -6.18
C ASN A 54 2.60 4.76 -5.94
N VAL A 55 2.54 5.90 -5.24
CA VAL A 55 1.28 6.59 -4.92
C VAL A 55 0.54 7.08 -6.17
N ALA A 56 1.28 7.44 -7.24
CA ALA A 56 0.70 7.89 -8.49
C ALA A 56 -0.09 6.75 -9.18
N GLU A 57 0.54 5.58 -9.34
CA GLU A 57 -0.11 4.38 -9.87
C GLU A 57 -1.31 3.97 -9.01
N MET A 58 -1.14 3.99 -7.68
CA MET A 58 -2.21 3.68 -6.75
C MET A 58 -3.43 4.58 -7.00
N ASN A 59 -3.24 5.89 -7.07
CA ASN A 59 -4.33 6.85 -7.31
C ASN A 59 -5.02 6.62 -8.66
N GLU A 60 -4.24 6.31 -9.71
CA GLU A 60 -4.82 5.99 -11.01
C GLU A 60 -5.70 4.73 -10.92
N LEU A 61 -5.21 3.65 -10.32
CA LEU A 61 -5.96 2.41 -10.17
C LEU A 61 -7.18 2.55 -9.28
N LEU A 62 -7.12 3.38 -8.23
CA LEU A 62 -8.28 3.73 -7.41
C LEU A 62 -9.38 4.39 -8.26
N SER A 63 -9.02 5.30 -9.17
CA SER A 63 -9.98 5.91 -10.11
C SER A 63 -10.62 4.91 -11.07
N LYS A 64 -10.00 3.74 -11.26
CA LYS A 64 -10.51 2.64 -12.11
C LYS A 64 -11.28 1.58 -11.33
N GLY A 65 -11.57 1.83 -10.05
CA GLY A 65 -12.39 0.96 -9.21
C GLY A 65 -11.61 0.08 -8.23
N MET A 66 -10.28 0.16 -8.21
CA MET A 66 -9.50 -0.43 -7.11
C MET A 66 -9.95 0.21 -5.79
N GLN A 67 -9.96 -0.57 -4.73
CA GLN A 67 -10.25 -0.11 -3.37
C GLN A 67 -9.17 -0.64 -2.44
N MET A 68 -8.77 0.19 -1.50
CA MET A 68 -7.78 -0.17 -0.48
C MET A 68 -8.32 0.24 0.89
N VAL A 69 -8.23 -0.68 1.84
CA VAL A 69 -8.64 -0.45 3.22
C VAL A 69 -7.42 -0.62 4.10
N ILE A 70 -7.00 0.49 4.72
CA ILE A 70 -5.96 0.52 5.73
C ILE A 70 -6.63 0.54 7.09
N PHE A 71 -6.28 -0.39 7.97
CA PHE A 71 -6.86 -0.48 9.30
C PHE A 71 -5.83 -0.96 10.34
N GLY A 72 -6.25 -0.94 11.61
CA GLY A 72 -5.40 -1.25 12.76
C GLY A 72 -5.44 -0.16 13.82
N ARG A 73 -5.10 -0.51 15.06
CA ARG A 73 -5.11 0.40 16.21
C ARG A 73 -4.17 1.59 16.04
N ASP A 74 -3.14 1.44 15.22
CA ASP A 74 -2.07 2.42 15.03
C ASP A 74 -2.28 3.35 13.82
N VAL A 75 -3.37 3.20 13.06
CA VAL A 75 -3.71 4.11 11.94
C VAL A 75 -3.82 5.58 12.38
N PRO A 76 -4.39 5.93 13.55
CA PRO A 76 -4.36 7.31 14.03
C PRO A 76 -2.92 7.83 14.26
N ALA A 77 -2.02 6.98 14.75
CA ALA A 77 -0.62 7.35 14.99
C ALA A 77 0.13 7.60 13.67
N LEU A 78 -0.16 6.82 12.62
CA LEU A 78 0.35 7.05 11.26
C LEU A 78 0.00 8.45 10.74
N LYS A 79 -1.23 8.92 10.96
CA LYS A 79 -1.64 10.27 10.53
C LYS A 79 -1.02 11.36 11.41
N ARG A 80 -0.93 11.12 12.72
CA ARG A 80 -0.44 12.10 13.70
C ARG A 80 1.03 12.43 13.51
N ARG A 81 1.87 11.45 13.20
CA ARG A 81 3.33 11.63 13.11
C ARG A 81 3.81 12.62 12.04
N VAL A 82 3.00 12.84 11.01
CA VAL A 82 3.27 13.78 9.91
C VAL A 82 2.59 15.13 10.11
N ARG A 83 1.48 15.16 10.87
CA ARG A 83 0.72 16.39 11.18
C ARG A 83 1.30 17.17 12.35
N ASN A 84 1.81 16.47 13.36
CA ASN A 84 2.42 17.08 14.53
C ASN A 84 3.66 16.27 14.92
N THR A 85 4.68 16.40 14.07
CA THR A 85 5.94 15.67 14.19
C THR A 85 6.60 15.94 15.53
N TYR A 86 6.64 17.21 15.96
CA TYR A 86 7.21 17.61 17.24
C TYR A 86 6.60 16.87 18.43
N LEU A 87 5.27 16.92 18.61
CA LEU A 87 4.61 16.23 19.72
C LEU A 87 4.76 14.71 19.61
N TYR A 88 4.65 14.17 18.40
CA TYR A 88 4.82 12.73 18.19
C TYR A 88 6.23 12.25 18.59
N LEU A 89 7.27 13.05 18.31
CA LEU A 89 8.64 12.76 18.71
C LEU A 89 8.85 12.84 20.23
N GLN A 90 8.02 13.56 20.97
CA GLN A 90 8.11 13.64 22.43
C GLN A 90 7.48 12.44 23.15
N GLU A 91 6.47 11.80 22.58
CA GLU A 91 5.76 10.66 23.19
C GLU A 91 6.68 9.44 23.43
N ARG A 92 6.51 8.72 24.56
CA ARG A 92 7.33 7.52 24.92
C ARG A 92 7.15 6.31 23.98
N THR A 93 6.25 6.37 23.00
CA THR A 93 5.98 5.31 22.00
C THR A 93 7.11 5.09 20.97
N LYS A 94 8.25 5.78 21.11
CA LYS A 94 9.37 5.90 20.16
C LYS A 94 10.00 4.61 19.65
N ARG A 95 9.78 3.46 20.31
CA ARG A 95 10.45 2.18 19.97
C ARG A 95 9.55 1.14 19.34
N ARG A 96 8.22 1.33 19.35
CA ARG A 96 7.32 0.32 18.78
C ARG A 96 7.03 0.64 17.32
N ARG A 97 7.14 -0.38 16.47
CA ARG A 97 6.68 -0.28 15.08
C ARG A 97 5.15 -0.16 15.05
N LEU A 98 4.62 0.69 14.18
CA LEU A 98 3.17 0.88 14.01
C LEU A 98 2.59 -0.36 13.32
N LYS A 99 1.62 -1.02 13.95
CA LYS A 99 0.98 -2.21 13.37
C LYS A 99 -0.16 -1.79 12.47
N ILE A 100 0.02 -1.97 11.16
CA ILE A 100 -0.94 -1.56 10.13
C ILE A 100 -1.32 -2.77 9.29
N PHE A 101 -2.60 -2.88 8.97
CA PHE A 101 -3.16 -3.94 8.13
C PHE A 101 -3.72 -3.33 6.85
N LEU A 102 -3.56 -4.04 5.74
CA LEU A 102 -3.98 -3.59 4.42
C LEU A 102 -4.68 -4.70 3.65
N VAL A 103 -5.86 -4.36 3.14
CA VAL A 103 -6.65 -5.19 2.21
C VAL A 103 -6.92 -4.37 0.96
N GLY A 104 -6.79 -5.02 -0.20
CA GLY A 104 -7.09 -4.43 -1.49
C GLY A 104 -8.15 -5.24 -2.20
N THR A 105 -9.00 -4.57 -2.96
CA THR A 105 -9.93 -5.22 -3.86
C THR A 105 -10.02 -4.47 -5.18
N PHE A 106 -10.45 -5.14 -6.25
CA PHE A 106 -10.84 -4.48 -7.50
C PHE A 106 -12.04 -5.19 -8.13
N PRO A 107 -12.77 -4.56 -9.07
CA PRO A 107 -13.96 -5.15 -9.67
C PRO A 107 -13.59 -6.40 -10.47
N LEU A 108 -14.33 -7.50 -10.31
CA LEU A 108 -14.05 -8.74 -11.04
C LEU A 108 -14.11 -8.53 -12.57
N ILE A 109 -15.06 -7.71 -13.02
CA ILE A 109 -15.14 -7.23 -14.40
C ILE A 109 -14.41 -5.89 -14.50
N VAL A 110 -13.11 -5.95 -14.82
CA VAL A 110 -12.35 -4.76 -15.20
C VAL A 110 -12.58 -4.46 -16.68
N LYS A 111 -12.92 -3.19 -16.98
CA LYS A 111 -13.31 -2.72 -18.32
C LYS A 111 -12.26 -2.98 -19.41
N THR A 112 -10.97 -2.95 -19.07
CA THR A 112 -9.89 -3.17 -20.04
C THR A 112 -8.85 -4.19 -19.54
N PRO A 113 -8.27 -5.02 -20.43
CA PRO A 113 -7.21 -5.96 -20.08
C PRO A 113 -5.97 -5.28 -19.47
N GLU A 114 -5.65 -4.07 -19.92
CA GLU A 114 -4.47 -3.31 -19.47
C GLU A 114 -4.62 -2.90 -18.01
N ILE A 115 -5.78 -2.34 -17.63
CA ILE A 115 -6.06 -1.95 -16.25
C ILE A 115 -6.06 -3.19 -15.34
N ARG A 116 -6.62 -4.31 -15.82
CA ARG A 116 -6.63 -5.57 -15.08
C ARG A 116 -5.21 -6.05 -14.79
N LYS A 117 -4.35 -6.05 -15.81
CA LYS A 117 -2.94 -6.44 -15.66
C LYS A 117 -2.21 -5.52 -14.69
N ARG A 118 -2.49 -4.20 -14.70
CA ARG A 118 -1.90 -3.24 -13.76
C ARG A 118 -2.39 -3.48 -12.33
N MET A 119 -3.68 -3.74 -12.11
CA MET A 119 -4.24 -4.07 -10.79
C MET A 119 -3.64 -5.38 -10.23
N LEU A 120 -3.49 -6.42 -11.07
CA LEU A 120 -2.87 -7.68 -10.66
C LEU A 120 -1.38 -7.53 -10.33
N ASN A 121 -0.67 -6.65 -11.06
CA ASN A 121 0.74 -6.37 -10.84
C ASN A 121 1.01 -5.29 -9.79
N PHE A 122 -0.03 -4.66 -9.24
CA PHE A 122 0.16 -3.60 -8.27
C PHE A 122 0.81 -4.18 -7.00
N SER A 123 2.02 -3.70 -6.72
CA SER A 123 2.81 -4.09 -5.55
C SER A 123 2.98 -2.91 -4.61
N ILE A 124 2.87 -3.20 -3.32
CA ILE A 124 3.12 -2.22 -2.26
C ILE A 124 4.61 -1.87 -2.17
N SER A 125 5.48 -2.87 -2.34
CA SER A 125 6.94 -2.74 -2.27
C SER A 125 7.60 -2.36 -3.59
N GLY A 126 6.81 -2.10 -4.64
CA GLY A 126 7.31 -1.79 -5.99
C GLY A 126 7.78 -3.01 -6.80
N ASN A 127 8.03 -4.15 -6.15
CA ASN A 127 8.50 -5.39 -6.79
C ASN A 127 7.43 -6.49 -6.68
N PRO A 128 6.56 -6.68 -7.69
CA PRO A 128 5.58 -7.76 -7.67
C PRO A 128 6.24 -9.13 -7.90
N CYS A 129 5.82 -10.14 -7.15
CA CYS A 129 6.22 -11.52 -7.38
C CYS A 129 5.53 -12.09 -8.63
N ALA A 130 6.31 -12.45 -9.66
CA ALA A 130 5.78 -12.95 -10.93
C ALA A 130 4.90 -14.20 -10.76
N TRP A 131 5.31 -15.15 -9.91
CA TRP A 131 4.52 -16.35 -9.61
C TRP A 131 3.18 -16.01 -8.95
N ARG A 132 3.18 -15.03 -8.03
CA ARG A 132 1.95 -14.54 -7.40
C ARG A 132 1.03 -13.92 -8.45
N THR A 133 1.53 -13.03 -9.29
CA THR A 133 0.74 -12.43 -10.37
C THR A 133 0.10 -13.49 -11.25
N PHE A 134 0.88 -14.50 -11.69
CA PHE A 134 0.37 -15.58 -12.51
C PHE A 134 -0.74 -16.37 -11.80
N THR A 135 -0.52 -16.75 -10.54
CA THR A 135 -1.52 -17.46 -9.73
C THR A 135 -2.80 -16.64 -9.57
N ASP A 136 -2.67 -15.35 -9.30
CA ASP A 136 -3.80 -14.44 -9.11
C ASP A 136 -4.59 -14.24 -10.41
N ASP A 137 -3.92 -14.16 -11.56
CA ASP A 137 -4.59 -14.11 -12.87
C ASP A 137 -5.36 -15.41 -13.15
N CYS A 138 -4.76 -16.58 -12.88
CA CYS A 138 -5.45 -17.86 -13.02
C CYS A 138 -6.68 -17.96 -12.10
N GLN A 139 -6.56 -17.53 -10.84
CA GLN A 139 -7.68 -17.52 -9.91
C GLN A 139 -8.77 -16.53 -10.34
N LEU A 140 -8.40 -15.32 -10.78
CA LEU A 140 -9.34 -14.35 -11.30
C LEU A 140 -10.18 -14.92 -12.46
N ARG A 141 -9.53 -15.60 -13.42
CA ARG A 141 -10.23 -16.26 -14.54
C ARG A 141 -11.18 -17.35 -14.05
N LYS A 142 -10.75 -18.20 -13.11
CA LYS A 142 -11.58 -19.26 -12.52
C LYS A 142 -12.78 -18.67 -11.77
N THR A 143 -12.56 -17.65 -10.96
CA THR A 143 -13.62 -16.94 -10.21
C THR A 143 -14.61 -16.28 -11.19
N ALA A 144 -14.14 -15.69 -12.28
CA ALA A 144 -15.00 -15.12 -13.32
C ALA A 144 -15.82 -16.19 -14.06
N MET A 145 -15.22 -17.33 -14.41
CA MET A 145 -15.88 -18.45 -15.10
C MET A 145 -16.88 -19.19 -14.21
N GLY A 146 -16.55 -19.40 -12.93
CA GLY A 146 -17.43 -20.10 -11.97
C GLY A 146 -18.65 -19.28 -11.53
N MET A 147 -18.70 -17.99 -11.85
CA MET A 147 -19.79 -17.08 -11.49
C MET A 147 -20.78 -16.88 -12.64
N VAL A 148 -21.14 -17.95 -13.36
CA VAL A 148 -22.28 -17.93 -14.28
C VAL A 148 -23.55 -18.12 -13.44
N GLN A 149 -24.16 -17.03 -12.94
CA GLN A 149 -25.61 -16.77 -13.14
C GLN A 149 -26.25 -15.55 -12.46
N ASN A 150 -25.85 -14.99 -11.31
CA ASN A 150 -26.77 -14.03 -10.64
C ASN A 150 -26.23 -12.69 -10.07
N SER A 151 -24.93 -12.37 -10.13
CA SER A 151 -24.44 -11.09 -9.55
C SER A 151 -23.02 -10.65 -9.94
N ILE A 152 -22.56 -10.96 -11.16
CA ILE A 152 -21.15 -10.73 -11.58
C ILE A 152 -20.75 -9.24 -11.49
N GLY A 153 -21.68 -8.31 -11.73
CA GLY A 153 -21.40 -6.88 -11.81
C GLY A 153 -21.00 -6.19 -10.48
N LEU A 154 -21.27 -6.82 -9.33
CA LEU A 154 -20.99 -6.22 -8.01
C LEU A 154 -19.87 -6.94 -7.24
N LYS A 155 -19.39 -8.08 -7.74
CA LYS A 155 -18.37 -8.86 -7.03
C LYS A 155 -16.98 -8.26 -7.20
N LYS A 156 -16.24 -8.26 -6.09
CA LYS A 156 -14.88 -7.73 -5.99
C LYS A 156 -13.91 -8.90 -5.86
N PHE A 157 -12.76 -8.76 -6.51
CA PHE A 157 -11.62 -9.64 -6.36
C PHE A 157 -10.71 -9.13 -5.26
N ILE A 158 -10.32 -9.99 -4.32
CA ILE A 158 -9.40 -9.64 -3.22
C ILE A 158 -7.95 -9.74 -3.71
N MET A 159 -7.19 -8.68 -3.52
CA MET A 159 -5.81 -8.52 -3.97
C MET A 159 -4.81 -9.13 -2.99
N ALA A 160 -3.72 -9.69 -3.52
CA ALA A 160 -2.56 -10.10 -2.73
C ALA A 160 -1.37 -9.13 -2.83
N PHE A 161 -1.54 -8.01 -3.56
CA PHE A 161 -0.53 -6.95 -3.74
C PHE A 161 0.84 -7.43 -4.23
N GLY A 162 0.86 -8.46 -5.09
CA GLY A 162 2.11 -9.03 -5.60
C GLY A 162 3.00 -9.68 -4.53
N VAL A 163 2.53 -9.87 -3.29
CA VAL A 163 3.33 -10.45 -2.22
C VAL A 163 3.48 -11.96 -2.44
N PRO A 164 4.70 -12.52 -2.38
CA PRO A 164 4.89 -13.95 -2.50
C PRO A 164 4.12 -14.65 -1.39
N ALA A 165 3.49 -15.79 -1.69
CA ALA A 165 3.29 -16.78 -0.63
C ALA A 165 3.95 -18.07 -1.04
N ASP A 166 4.21 -18.86 -0.01
CA ASP A 166 4.71 -20.21 -0.13
C ASP A 166 3.82 -21.04 -1.06
N PRO A 167 4.33 -21.48 -2.23
CA PRO A 167 3.59 -22.32 -3.16
C PRO A 167 3.36 -23.74 -2.61
N PHE A 168 4.09 -24.14 -1.57
CA PHE A 168 4.00 -25.47 -0.94
C PHE A 168 3.31 -25.43 0.43
N GLY A 169 2.89 -24.24 0.88
CA GLY A 169 2.23 -24.06 2.17
C GLY A 169 0.80 -24.62 2.13
N PRO A 170 0.32 -25.28 3.20
CA PRO A 170 -1.04 -25.81 3.29
C PRO A 170 -2.03 -24.67 3.50
N ARG A 171 -2.32 -23.88 2.46
CA ARG A 171 -3.25 -22.76 2.57
C ARG A 171 -4.63 -23.15 2.06
N SER A 172 -5.33 -23.92 2.89
CA SER A 172 -6.78 -24.01 2.82
C SER A 172 -7.46 -22.66 3.17
N LYS A 173 -6.73 -21.74 3.82
CA LYS A 173 -7.23 -20.42 4.23
C LYS A 173 -6.26 -19.29 3.89
N GLY A 174 -6.78 -18.08 3.68
CA GLY A 174 -5.98 -16.86 3.54
C GLY A 174 -5.25 -16.49 4.83
N ALA A 175 -4.19 -15.70 4.69
CA ALA A 175 -3.30 -15.38 5.81
C ALA A 175 -2.73 -13.96 5.72
N TRP A 176 -2.41 -13.39 6.89
CA TRP A 176 -1.75 -12.11 7.03
C TRP A 176 -0.23 -12.27 6.90
N ILE A 177 0.38 -11.66 5.88
CA ILE A 177 1.83 -11.68 5.66
C ILE A 177 2.42 -10.30 5.91
N GLY A 178 3.53 -10.25 6.66
CA GLY A 178 4.33 -9.04 6.84
C GLY A 178 5.08 -8.66 5.56
N VAL A 179 5.05 -7.37 5.20
CA VAL A 179 5.76 -6.84 4.04
C VAL A 179 7.09 -6.21 4.51
N PRO A 180 8.25 -6.75 4.10
CA PRO A 180 9.55 -6.27 4.58
C PRO A 180 9.96 -4.92 3.97
N ASP A 181 9.72 -4.73 2.67
CA ASP A 181 10.29 -3.62 1.89
C ASP A 181 9.24 -2.50 1.66
N ILE A 182 8.81 -1.88 2.75
CA ILE A 182 7.93 -0.70 2.70
C ILE A 182 8.74 0.60 2.88
N PRO A 183 8.24 1.76 2.42
CA PRO A 183 8.97 3.02 2.50
C PRO A 183 9.43 3.41 3.90
N ASP A 184 8.64 3.11 4.94
CA ASP A 184 8.99 3.44 6.33
C ASP A 184 9.15 2.19 7.21
N VAL A 185 10.39 1.95 7.66
CA VAL A 185 10.79 0.81 8.49
C VAL A 185 10.16 0.80 9.89
N THR A 186 9.65 1.92 10.37
CA THR A 186 8.94 2.03 11.65
C THR A 186 7.50 1.53 11.56
N ILE A 187 7.04 1.07 10.41
CA ILE A 187 5.74 0.41 10.22
C ILE A 187 5.96 -1.10 10.13
N ASP A 188 5.12 -1.87 10.82
CA ASP A 188 4.93 -3.30 10.61
C ASP A 188 3.64 -3.48 9.80
N LEU A 189 3.80 -3.51 8.47
CA LEU A 189 2.68 -3.65 7.54
C LEU A 189 2.38 -5.12 7.30
N LYS A 190 1.12 -5.50 7.52
CA LYS A 190 0.61 -6.82 7.13
C LYS A 190 -0.42 -6.68 6.03
N VAL A 191 -0.28 -7.48 4.98
CA VAL A 191 -1.26 -7.59 3.91
C VAL A 191 -1.98 -8.92 4.00
N TYR A 192 -3.25 -8.93 3.61
CA TYR A 192 -3.98 -10.17 3.49
C TYR A 192 -3.64 -10.86 2.17
N ILE A 193 -3.17 -12.10 2.24
CA ILE A 193 -3.05 -12.97 1.07
C ILE A 193 -4.23 -13.93 1.07
N PRO A 194 -5.20 -13.73 0.16
CA PRO A 194 -6.38 -14.56 0.09
C PRO A 194 -6.07 -15.95 -0.49
N SER A 195 -6.80 -16.96 -0.02
CA SER A 195 -6.99 -18.22 -0.73
C SER A 195 -7.97 -18.05 -1.90
N PHE A 196 -8.14 -19.12 -2.68
CA PHE A 196 -9.19 -19.14 -3.71
C PHE A 196 -10.60 -19.03 -3.10
N GLU A 197 -10.85 -19.70 -1.96
CA GLU A 197 -12.15 -19.65 -1.28
C GLU A 197 -12.47 -18.24 -0.78
N ASP A 198 -11.50 -17.55 -0.16
CA ASP A 198 -11.66 -16.17 0.28
C ASP A 198 -12.08 -15.25 -0.88
N ARG A 199 -11.47 -15.44 -2.06
CA ARG A 199 -11.82 -14.70 -3.29
C ARG A 199 -13.19 -15.09 -3.84
N TYR A 200 -13.56 -16.36 -3.74
CA TYR A 200 -14.83 -16.85 -4.24
C TYR A 200 -16.01 -16.32 -3.41
N TRP A 201 -15.86 -16.33 -2.08
CA TRP A 201 -16.86 -15.82 -1.13
C TRP A 201 -16.78 -14.30 -0.95
N GLY A 202 -15.65 -13.68 -1.26
CA GLY A 202 -15.42 -12.25 -1.04
C GLY A 202 -15.17 -11.93 0.44
N GLU A 203 -14.60 -12.88 1.18
CA GLU A 203 -14.39 -12.79 2.62
C GLU A 203 -12.92 -12.59 2.96
N VAL A 204 -12.66 -11.91 4.08
CA VAL A 204 -11.32 -11.72 4.62
C VAL A 204 -11.31 -12.26 6.04
N ASN A 205 -10.45 -13.24 6.29
CA ASN A 205 -10.30 -13.78 7.62
C ASN A 205 -9.52 -12.78 8.51
N ILE A 206 -10.18 -12.32 9.58
CA ILE A 206 -9.60 -11.41 10.58
C ILE A 206 -9.02 -12.16 11.79
N SER A 207 -9.13 -13.48 11.84
CA SER A 207 -8.53 -14.28 12.92
C SER A 207 -7.00 -14.13 12.90
N PRO A 208 -6.39 -13.81 14.06
CA PRO A 208 -4.96 -13.53 14.19
C PRO A 208 -4.07 -14.75 13.95
#